data_AF-A0A7S0BG67-F1
#
_entry.id   AF-A0A7S0BG67-F1
#
_cell.length_a   1.000
_cell.length_b   1.000
_cell.length_c   1.000
_cell.angle_alpha   90.00
_cell.angle_beta   90.00
_cell.angle_gamma   90.00
#
_symmetry.space_group_name_H-M   'P 1'
#
loop_
_entity.id
_entity.type
_entity.pdbx_description
1 polymer ?
#
loop_
_entity_poly.entity_id
_entity_poly.type
_entity_poly.pdbx_seq_one_letter_code
_entity_poly.pdbx_strand_id
1 'polypeptide(L)'
;TALSAGIGAVIGWSILGPLAKAQGWAPGMIMSFGDGAQGWILWVSLSVMTCEGITSALISGLVVDRPVSSDAFDRNEDASDEDEVPSWLWRWGILISSTICIAINTYIFGTKVWQLAFAVVIAALVTLIALRSMGKTDYNPVSGMGKISQILFLLVRGRGEHRAVIDNLVAGAVAEAGATQAGDLMQDLKAGYLL
;
A
#
# COMPACT_ATOMS: atom_id res chain seq x y z
N THR A 1 11.31 7.64 -7.63
CA THR A 1 10.86 7.22 -6.28
C THR A 1 11.89 7.51 -5.20
N ALA A 2 13.16 7.10 -5.32
CA ALA A 2 14.20 7.41 -4.31
C ALA A 2 14.58 8.90 -4.22
N LEU A 3 14.72 9.60 -5.35
CA LEU A 3 15.05 11.03 -5.38
C LEU A 3 13.93 11.88 -4.77
N SER A 4 12.66 11.59 -5.10
CA SER A 4 11.50 12.27 -4.53
C SER A 4 11.36 12.02 -3.03
N ALA A 5 11.63 10.80 -2.56
CA ALA A 5 11.65 10.47 -1.13
C ALA A 5 12.78 11.22 -0.40
N GLY A 6 13.98 11.27 -1.00
CA GLY A 6 15.11 12.02 -0.46
C GLY A 6 14.84 13.53 -0.39
N ILE A 7 14.28 14.11 -1.45
CA ILE A 7 13.87 15.53 -1.46
C ILE A 7 12.79 15.79 -0.41
N GLY A 8 11.79 14.90 -0.29
CA GLY A 8 10.76 14.99 0.75
C GLY A 8 11.33 14.94 2.16
N ALA A 9 12.32 14.08 2.41
CA ALA A 9 13.01 14.00 3.69
C ALA A 9 13.81 15.27 3.99
N VAL A 10 14.52 15.83 3.00
CA VAL A 10 15.26 17.10 3.16
C VAL A 10 14.31 18.26 3.41
N ILE A 11 13.22 18.38 2.65
CA ILE A 11 12.24 19.46 2.85
C ILE A 11 11.56 19.30 4.23
N GLY A 12 11.16 18.09 4.60
CA GLY A 12 10.55 17.78 5.89
C GLY A 12 11.45 18.15 7.07
N TRP A 13 12.68 17.64 7.09
CA TRP A 13 13.56 17.76 8.25
C TRP A 13 14.42 19.03 8.25
N SER A 14 14.82 19.55 7.09
CA SER A 14 15.70 20.73 7.00
C SER A 14 14.96 22.05 6.88
N ILE A 15 13.70 22.04 6.39
CA ILE A 15 12.93 23.28 6.18
C ILE A 15 11.71 23.31 7.11
N LEU A 16 10.82 22.33 6.97
CA LEU A 16 9.54 22.30 7.68
C LEU A 16 9.70 22.13 9.19
N GLY A 17 10.61 21.25 9.64
CA GLY A 17 10.89 21.04 11.07
C GLY A 17 11.41 22.29 11.81
N PRO A 18 12.49 22.93 11.33
CA PRO A 18 13.01 24.16 11.90
C PRO A 18 12.00 25.32 11.82
N LEU A 19 11.25 25.43 10.72
CA LEU A 19 10.21 26.44 10.55
C LEU A 19 9.07 26.28 11.56
N ALA A 20 8.59 25.04 11.77
CA ALA A 20 7.55 24.75 12.75
C ALA A 20 7.99 25.08 14.19
N LYS A 21 9.28 24.91 14.50
CA LYS A 21 9.84 25.30 15.80
C LYS A 21 10.03 26.82 15.92
N ALA A 22 10.46 27.48 14.86
CA ALA A 22 10.61 28.94 14.82
C ALA A 22 9.27 29.69 14.97
N GLN A 23 8.18 29.12 14.44
CA GLN A 23 6.82 29.67 14.56
C GLN A 23 6.07 29.24 15.84
N GLY A 24 6.71 28.44 16.69
CA GLY A 24 6.11 27.96 17.95
C GLY A 24 4.99 26.91 17.78
N TRP A 25 4.82 26.33 16.58
CA TRP A 25 3.81 25.29 16.31
C TRP A 25 4.15 23.94 16.95
N ALA A 26 5.44 23.69 17.17
CA ALA A 26 5.95 22.47 17.80
C ALA A 26 7.09 22.81 18.78
N PRO A 27 6.76 23.26 20.02
CA PRO A 27 7.74 23.75 20.99
C PRO A 27 8.54 22.64 21.70
N GLY A 28 8.08 21.39 21.60
CA GLY A 28 8.69 20.23 22.25
C GLY A 28 10.04 19.81 21.67
N MET A 29 10.63 18.76 22.25
CA MET A 29 11.83 18.14 21.70
C MET A 29 11.56 17.65 20.27
N ILE A 30 12.57 17.75 19.40
CA ILE A 30 12.43 17.47 17.96
C ILE A 30 11.85 16.07 17.71
N MET A 31 12.25 15.08 18.52
CA MET A 31 11.83 13.69 18.43
C MET A 31 10.52 13.37 19.19
N SER A 32 9.84 14.38 19.75
CA SER A 32 8.56 14.18 20.45
C SER A 32 7.41 14.10 19.46
N PHE A 33 6.55 13.09 19.61
CA PHE A 33 5.35 12.91 18.79
C PHE A 33 4.20 13.83 19.19
N GLY A 34 4.17 14.31 20.45
CA GLY A 34 3.11 15.18 20.95
C GLY A 34 3.32 16.62 20.51
N ASP A 35 4.35 17.25 21.07
CA ASP A 35 4.61 18.69 20.88
C ASP A 35 5.84 18.97 20.01
N GLY A 36 6.46 17.93 19.44
CA GLY A 36 7.72 18.03 18.71
C GLY A 36 7.57 18.14 17.20
N ALA A 37 8.65 18.59 16.54
CA ALA A 37 8.69 18.77 15.10
C ALA A 37 8.43 17.47 14.32
N GLN A 38 8.86 16.31 14.87
CA GLN A 38 8.57 15.00 14.29
C GLN A 38 7.06 14.74 14.20
N GLY A 39 6.31 14.98 15.28
CA GLY A 39 4.85 14.83 15.28
C GLY A 39 4.17 15.77 14.28
N TRP A 40 4.62 17.02 14.21
CA TRP A 40 4.07 18.01 13.29
C TRP A 40 4.28 17.64 11.82
N ILE A 41 5.51 17.24 11.44
CA ILE A 41 5.83 16.79 10.08
C ILE A 41 5.02 15.54 9.71
N LEU A 42 4.80 14.63 10.65
CA LEU A 42 3.96 13.45 10.43
C LEU A 42 2.50 13.82 10.13
N TRP A 43 1.93 14.81 10.81
CA TRP A 43 0.56 15.28 10.54
C TRP A 43 0.41 15.92 9.16
N VAL A 44 1.39 16.73 8.75
CA VAL A 44 1.43 17.30 7.39
C VAL A 44 1.53 16.18 6.35
N SER A 45 2.44 15.24 6.57
CA SER A 45 2.64 14.10 5.67
C SER A 45 1.39 13.23 5.57
N LEU A 46 0.73 12.94 6.69
CA LEU A 46 -0.52 12.19 6.75
C LEU A 46 -1.65 12.90 5.99
N SER A 47 -1.73 14.23 6.11
CA SER A 47 -2.74 15.04 5.41
C SER A 47 -2.52 15.00 3.89
N VAL A 48 -1.28 15.18 3.43
CA VAL A 48 -0.90 15.09 2.02
C VAL A 48 -1.17 13.69 1.48
N MET A 49 -0.78 12.65 2.22
CA MET A 49 -1.04 11.25 1.88
C MET A 49 -2.55 11.02 1.72
N THR A 50 -3.36 11.43 2.69
CA THR A 50 -4.82 11.26 2.64
C THR A 50 -5.44 11.96 1.43
N CYS A 51 -5.03 13.20 1.12
CA CYS A 51 -5.50 13.95 -0.06
C CYS A 51 -5.15 13.25 -1.38
N GLU A 52 -3.94 12.72 -1.50
CA GLU A 52 -3.52 11.97 -2.68
C GLU A 52 -4.26 10.63 -2.77
N GLY A 53 -4.58 9.96 -1.65
CA GLY A 53 -5.38 8.74 -1.64
C GLY A 53 -6.80 8.95 -2.11
N ILE A 54 -7.44 10.02 -1.65
CA ILE A 54 -8.78 10.42 -2.09
C ILE A 54 -8.75 10.76 -3.58
N THR A 55 -7.77 11.54 -4.04
CA THR A 55 -7.62 11.89 -5.46
C THR A 55 -7.43 10.64 -6.33
N SER A 56 -6.57 9.71 -5.92
CA SER A 56 -6.34 8.45 -6.63
C SER A 56 -7.58 7.56 -6.65
N ALA A 57 -8.31 7.46 -5.53
CA ALA A 57 -9.55 6.70 -5.45
C ALA A 57 -10.68 7.31 -6.28
N LEU A 58 -10.78 8.64 -6.34
CA LEU A 58 -11.75 9.34 -7.19
C LEU A 58 -11.45 9.16 -8.67
N ILE A 59 -10.18 9.28 -9.08
CA ILE A 59 -9.77 9.06 -10.46
C ILE A 59 -9.98 7.60 -10.86
N SER A 60 -9.60 6.64 -10.00
CA SER A 60 -9.81 5.21 -10.24
C SER A 60 -11.30 4.87 -10.26
N GLY A 61 -12.09 5.40 -9.32
CA GLY A 61 -13.54 5.16 -9.23
C GLY A 61 -14.36 5.78 -10.38
N LEU A 62 -13.91 6.90 -10.96
CA LEU A 62 -14.52 7.47 -12.17
C LEU A 62 -14.12 6.73 -13.46
N VAL A 63 -13.00 5.98 -13.45
CA VAL A 63 -12.50 5.21 -14.61
C VAL A 63 -12.97 3.75 -14.56
N VAL A 64 -13.32 3.21 -13.38
CA VAL A 64 -13.89 1.87 -13.20
C VAL A 64 -15.40 1.94 -13.31
N ASP A 65 -15.90 2.20 -14.52
CA ASP A 65 -17.34 2.21 -14.79
C ASP A 65 -17.69 1.15 -15.83
N ARG A 66 -17.44 -0.15 -15.51
CA ARG A 66 -18.21 -1.31 -16.03
C ARG A 66 -18.07 -2.53 -15.12
N PRO A 67 -19.18 -3.19 -14.71
CA PRO A 67 -19.12 -4.55 -14.19
C PRO A 67 -18.51 -5.45 -15.26
N VAL A 68 -17.51 -6.26 -14.89
CA VAL A 68 -16.96 -7.30 -15.75
C VAL A 68 -18.04 -8.36 -15.88
N SER A 69 -18.67 -8.47 -17.05
CA SER A 69 -19.34 -9.70 -17.45
C SER A 69 -18.30 -10.83 -17.46
N SER A 70 -18.66 -11.98 -16.92
CA SER A 70 -17.81 -13.17 -16.85
C SER A 70 -17.26 -13.61 -18.22
N ASP A 71 -17.86 -13.12 -19.30
CA ASP A 71 -17.53 -13.44 -20.69
C ASP A 71 -16.12 -13.03 -21.13
N ALA A 72 -15.47 -12.09 -20.42
CA ALA A 72 -14.07 -11.74 -20.72
C ALA A 72 -13.05 -12.77 -20.21
N PHE A 73 -13.44 -13.63 -19.26
CA PHE A 73 -12.61 -14.73 -18.76
C PHE A 73 -12.81 -16.02 -19.59
N ASP A 74 -13.83 -16.03 -20.44
CA ASP A 74 -14.25 -17.20 -21.23
C ASP A 74 -13.61 -17.26 -22.63
N ARG A 75 -12.62 -16.40 -22.92
CA ARG A 75 -11.82 -16.45 -24.16
C ARG A 75 -10.52 -17.27 -24.00
N ASN A 76 -10.58 -18.34 -23.21
CA ASN A 76 -9.55 -19.37 -23.17
C ASN A 76 -9.77 -20.38 -24.30
N GLU A 77 -9.54 -19.99 -25.55
CA GLU A 77 -9.41 -20.96 -26.66
C GLU A 77 -7.95 -21.27 -27.02
N ASP A 78 -6.97 -20.49 -26.52
CA ASP A 78 -5.55 -20.63 -26.91
C ASP A 78 -4.58 -21.03 -25.77
N ALA A 79 -5.06 -21.25 -24.54
CA ALA A 79 -4.20 -21.69 -23.42
C ALA A 79 -4.26 -23.22 -23.29
N SER A 80 -3.21 -23.93 -23.70
CA SER A 80 -3.07 -25.36 -23.40
C SER A 80 -2.86 -25.58 -21.90
N ASP A 81 -3.62 -26.50 -21.30
CA ASP A 81 -3.55 -26.88 -19.87
C ASP A 81 -2.13 -27.28 -19.39
N GLU A 82 -1.18 -27.51 -20.31
CA GLU A 82 0.22 -27.86 -20.03
C GLU A 82 1.08 -26.68 -19.53
N ASP A 83 0.65 -25.42 -19.74
CA ASP A 83 1.39 -24.22 -19.31
C ASP A 83 0.92 -23.66 -17.94
N GLU A 84 -0.02 -24.32 -17.27
CA GLU A 84 -0.50 -23.86 -15.97
C GLU A 84 0.50 -24.15 -14.83
N VAL A 85 0.83 -23.11 -14.06
CA VAL A 85 1.67 -23.26 -12.87
C VAL A 85 0.97 -24.20 -11.89
N PRO A 86 1.63 -25.29 -11.45
CA PRO A 86 0.97 -26.32 -10.67
C PRO A 86 0.41 -25.73 -9.37
N SER A 87 -0.87 -26.02 -9.12
CA SER A 87 -1.65 -25.28 -8.13
C SER A 87 -1.13 -25.42 -6.69
N TRP A 88 -0.36 -26.45 -6.38
CA TRP A 88 0.30 -26.60 -5.08
C TRP A 88 1.42 -25.58 -4.88
N LEU A 89 2.15 -25.22 -5.94
CA LEU A 89 3.32 -24.36 -5.86
C LEU A 89 2.94 -22.93 -5.44
N TRP A 90 1.93 -22.34 -6.10
CA TRP A 90 1.49 -20.98 -5.75
C TRP A 90 0.79 -20.94 -4.40
N ARG A 91 0.05 -21.99 -4.01
CA ARG A 91 -0.59 -22.09 -2.68
C ARG A 91 0.45 -22.08 -1.56
N TRP A 92 1.50 -22.90 -1.68
CA TRP A 92 2.60 -22.90 -0.71
C TRP A 92 3.42 -21.61 -0.77
N GLY A 93 3.64 -21.06 -1.97
CA GLY A 93 4.31 -19.77 -2.16
C GLY A 93 3.62 -18.63 -1.41
N ILE A 94 2.30 -18.52 -1.53
CA ILE A 94 1.51 -17.49 -0.80
C ILE A 94 1.56 -17.72 0.71
N LEU A 95 1.40 -18.97 1.18
CA LEU A 95 1.42 -19.27 2.61
C LEU A 95 2.78 -18.94 3.23
N ILE A 96 3.88 -19.37 2.60
CA ILE A 96 5.24 -19.15 3.09
C ILE A 96 5.58 -17.66 3.05
N SER A 97 5.36 -16.98 1.92
CA SER A 97 5.65 -15.55 1.78
C SER A 97 4.83 -14.69 2.74
N SER A 98 3.55 -14.98 2.93
CA SER A 98 2.69 -14.27 3.89
C SER A 98 3.16 -14.48 5.32
N THR A 99 3.55 -15.71 5.67
CA THR A 99 4.05 -16.04 7.01
C THR A 99 5.37 -15.30 7.30
N ILE A 100 6.30 -15.29 6.33
CA ILE A 100 7.58 -14.58 6.45
C ILE A 100 7.33 -13.07 6.57
N CYS A 101 6.45 -12.51 5.74
CA CYS A 101 6.08 -11.09 5.79
C CYS A 101 5.55 -10.69 7.18
N ILE A 102 4.64 -11.49 7.75
CA ILE A 102 4.08 -11.25 9.08
C ILE A 102 5.16 -11.38 10.16
N ALA A 103 6.02 -12.41 10.08
CA ALA A 103 7.07 -12.65 11.07
C ALA A 103 8.10 -11.51 11.10
N ILE A 104 8.56 -11.05 9.94
CA ILE A 104 9.53 -9.95 9.83
C ILE A 104 8.93 -8.65 10.36
N ASN A 105 7.70 -8.30 9.95
CA ASN A 105 7.05 -7.06 10.40
C ASN A 105 6.74 -7.11 11.90
N THR A 106 6.36 -8.28 12.43
CA THR A 106 6.15 -8.47 13.88
C THR A 106 7.46 -8.29 14.65
N TYR A 107 8.58 -8.81 14.13
CA TYR A 107 9.89 -8.68 14.78
C TYR A 107 10.42 -7.24 14.76
N ILE A 108 10.32 -6.55 13.62
CA ILE A 108 10.86 -5.19 13.44
C ILE A 108 10.01 -4.15 14.16
N PHE A 109 8.68 -4.20 13.98
CA PHE A 109 7.77 -3.14 14.44
C PHE A 109 7.04 -3.49 15.75
N GLY A 110 7.11 -4.75 16.20
CA GLY A 110 6.42 -5.23 17.41
C GLY A 110 4.90 -5.25 17.27
N THR A 111 4.39 -5.27 16.04
CA THR A 111 2.96 -5.30 15.71
C THR A 111 2.35 -6.65 16.05
N LYS A 112 1.10 -6.70 16.53
CA LYS A 112 0.45 -7.98 16.87
C LYS A 112 0.20 -8.79 15.59
N VAL A 113 0.52 -10.08 15.63
CA VAL A 113 0.41 -11.01 14.49
C VAL A 113 -0.97 -10.96 13.82
N TRP A 114 -2.05 -10.95 14.59
CA TRP A 114 -3.42 -10.91 14.05
C TRP A 114 -3.72 -9.65 13.23
N GLN A 115 -3.09 -8.51 13.59
CA GLN A 115 -3.28 -7.24 12.89
C GLN A 115 -2.60 -7.28 11.53
N LEU A 116 -1.37 -7.80 11.48
CA LEU A 116 -0.65 -8.01 10.23
C LEU A 116 -1.33 -9.05 9.34
N ALA A 117 -1.84 -10.14 9.92
CA ALA A 117 -2.60 -11.13 9.17
C ALA A 117 -3.85 -10.51 8.51
N PHE A 118 -4.60 -9.69 9.25
CA PHE A 118 -5.73 -8.95 8.69
C PHE A 118 -5.29 -7.98 7.58
N ALA A 119 -4.21 -7.23 7.81
CA ALA A 119 -3.65 -6.30 6.82
C ALA A 119 -3.22 -6.99 5.53
N VAL A 120 -2.59 -8.17 5.62
CA VAL A 120 -2.19 -8.98 4.46
C VAL A 120 -3.40 -9.43 3.65
N VAL A 121 -4.50 -9.83 4.31
CA VAL A 121 -5.75 -10.20 3.62
C VAL A 121 -6.34 -9.00 2.88
N ILE A 122 -6.41 -7.83 3.52
CA ILE A 122 -6.89 -6.61 2.88
C ILE A 122 -5.97 -6.21 1.72
N ALA A 123 -4.65 -6.26 1.91
CA ALA A 123 -3.65 -6.00 0.88
C ALA A 123 -3.85 -6.90 -0.35
N ALA A 124 -4.13 -8.19 -0.15
CA ALA A 124 -4.41 -9.12 -1.23
C ALA A 124 -5.68 -8.73 -2.01
N LEU A 125 -6.78 -8.41 -1.32
CA LEU A 125 -8.03 -7.97 -1.97
C LEU A 125 -7.84 -6.70 -2.79
N VAL A 126 -7.14 -5.73 -2.22
CA VAL A 126 -6.85 -4.45 -2.88
C VAL A 126 -5.93 -4.68 -4.09
N THR A 127 -4.91 -5.53 -3.97
CA THR A 127 -4.03 -5.91 -5.08
C THR A 127 -4.80 -6.52 -6.26
N LEU A 128 -5.80 -7.37 -6.00
CA LEU A 128 -6.65 -7.93 -7.06
C LEU A 128 -7.43 -6.86 -7.83
N ILE A 129 -7.91 -5.82 -7.14
CA ILE A 129 -8.59 -4.69 -7.79
C ILE A 129 -7.59 -3.91 -8.65
N ALA A 130 -6.35 -3.73 -8.16
CA ALA A 130 -5.28 -3.01 -8.85
C ALA A 130 -4.85 -3.71 -10.16
N LEU A 131 -4.71 -5.03 -10.11
CA LEU A 131 -4.41 -5.85 -11.29
C LEU A 131 -5.52 -5.73 -12.34
N ARG A 132 -6.79 -5.67 -11.93
CA ARG A 132 -7.90 -5.49 -12.86
C ARG A 132 -7.90 -4.12 -13.53
N SER A 133 -7.60 -3.06 -12.79
CA SER A 133 -7.46 -1.72 -13.38
C SER A 133 -6.29 -1.69 -14.35
N MET A 134 -5.15 -2.27 -13.97
CA MET A 134 -3.95 -2.32 -14.80
C MET A 134 -4.19 -3.14 -16.07
N GLY A 135 -4.94 -4.25 -16.01
CA GLY A 135 -5.22 -5.07 -17.18
C GLY A 135 -6.10 -4.37 -18.22
N LYS A 136 -6.93 -3.43 -17.79
CA LYS A 136 -7.84 -2.67 -18.67
C LYS A 136 -7.31 -1.31 -19.11
N THR A 137 -6.47 -0.69 -18.30
CA THR A 137 -6.06 0.72 -18.49
C THR A 137 -4.55 0.91 -18.54
N ASP A 138 -3.77 -0.17 -18.44
CA ASP A 138 -2.30 -0.17 -18.29
C ASP A 138 -1.79 0.72 -17.15
N TYR A 139 -2.69 1.07 -16.21
CA TYR A 139 -2.40 1.93 -15.06
C TYR A 139 -2.66 1.19 -13.74
N ASN A 140 -1.68 1.23 -12.84
CA ASN A 140 -1.76 0.62 -11.52
C ASN A 140 -1.84 1.71 -10.43
N PRO A 141 -3.00 1.87 -9.74
CA PRO A 141 -3.20 2.91 -8.74
C PRO A 141 -2.57 2.56 -7.39
N VAL A 142 -1.27 2.20 -7.39
CA VAL A 142 -0.49 1.73 -6.23
C VAL A 142 -0.64 2.63 -5.00
N SER A 143 -0.52 3.96 -5.19
CA SER A 143 -0.61 4.94 -4.10
C SER A 143 -2.03 5.01 -3.49
N GLY A 144 -3.08 4.90 -4.30
CA GLY A 144 -4.45 4.85 -3.82
C GLY A 144 -4.71 3.60 -2.97
N MET A 145 -4.16 2.47 -3.40
CA MET A 145 -4.33 1.17 -2.74
C MET A 145 -3.73 1.12 -1.33
N GLY A 146 -2.51 1.63 -1.15
CA GLY A 146 -1.87 1.70 0.17
C GLY A 146 -2.71 2.50 1.19
N LYS A 147 -3.41 3.53 0.73
CA LYS A 147 -4.20 4.43 1.57
C LYS A 147 -5.60 3.90 1.86
N ILE A 148 -6.21 3.19 0.92
CA ILE A 148 -7.44 2.44 1.17
C ILE A 148 -7.18 1.38 2.26
N SER A 149 -6.06 0.65 2.16
CA SER A 149 -5.64 -0.31 3.19
C SER A 149 -5.48 0.36 4.57
N GLN A 150 -4.86 1.52 4.62
CA GLN A 150 -4.73 2.31 5.86
C GLN A 150 -6.08 2.75 6.44
N ILE A 151 -7.02 3.22 5.61
CA ILE A 151 -8.37 3.60 6.08
C ILE A 151 -9.09 2.38 6.66
N LEU A 152 -9.07 1.24 5.96
CA LEU A 152 -9.72 0.01 6.40
C LEU A 152 -9.10 -0.53 7.69
N PHE A 153 -7.78 -0.47 7.81
CA PHE A 153 -7.08 -0.89 9.01
C PHE A 153 -7.39 0.00 10.22
N LEU A 154 -7.52 1.32 10.01
CA LEU A 154 -7.91 2.26 11.04
C LEU A 154 -9.33 1.99 11.58
N LEU A 155 -10.26 1.58 10.71
CA LEU A 155 -11.64 1.24 11.09
C LEU A 155 -11.72 0.02 12.00
N VAL A 156 -10.84 -0.96 11.80
CA VAL A 156 -10.87 -2.23 12.55
C VAL A 156 -10.17 -2.12 13.91
N ARG A 157 -9.16 -1.26 14.04
CA ARG A 157 -8.32 -1.21 15.24
C ARG A 157 -8.85 -0.29 16.37
N GLY A 158 -9.68 0.69 16.05
CA GLY A 158 -10.16 1.68 17.03
C GLY A 158 -9.10 2.70 17.46
N ARG A 159 -9.52 3.93 17.82
CA ARG A 159 -8.62 5.04 18.18
C ARG A 159 -8.27 4.98 19.68
N GLY A 160 -6.99 4.85 20.03
CA GLY A 160 -6.59 4.95 21.44
C GLY A 160 -5.14 4.59 21.81
N GLU A 161 -4.44 3.78 21.02
CA GLU A 161 -3.05 3.38 21.33
C GLU A 161 -2.02 4.25 20.59
N HIS A 162 -0.98 4.71 21.29
CA HIS A 162 0.13 5.49 20.72
C HIS A 162 0.84 4.76 19.55
N ARG A 163 0.76 3.41 19.50
CA ARG A 163 1.35 2.55 18.46
C ARG A 163 0.44 2.31 17.25
N ALA A 164 -0.82 2.74 17.31
CA ALA A 164 -1.79 2.52 16.22
C ALA A 164 -1.36 3.17 14.90
N VAL A 165 -0.60 4.27 14.97
CA VAL A 165 -0.09 4.98 13.78
C VAL A 165 0.94 4.14 13.03
N ILE A 166 1.88 3.52 13.75
CA ILE A 166 2.96 2.72 13.15
C ILE A 166 2.36 1.49 12.47
N ASP A 167 1.48 0.79 13.16
CA ASP A 167 0.86 -0.44 12.65
C ASP A 167 -0.02 -0.15 11.41
N ASN A 168 -0.69 1.00 11.38
CA ASN A 168 -1.43 1.47 10.20
C ASN A 168 -0.49 1.77 9.03
N LEU A 169 0.63 2.45 9.29
CA LEU A 169 1.61 2.78 8.27
C LEU A 169 2.20 1.51 7.64
N VAL A 170 2.54 0.52 8.47
CA VAL A 170 3.05 -0.79 8.03
C VAL A 170 2.01 -1.52 7.18
N ALA A 171 0.74 -1.53 7.59
CA ALA A 171 -0.34 -2.13 6.80
C ALA A 171 -0.48 -1.48 5.40
N GLY A 172 -0.33 -0.16 5.31
CA GLY A 172 -0.29 0.55 4.04
C GLY A 172 0.89 0.18 3.17
N ALA A 173 2.10 0.14 3.75
CA ALA A 173 3.33 -0.21 3.04
C ALA A 173 3.30 -1.64 2.49
N VAL A 174 2.75 -2.60 3.25
CA VAL A 174 2.56 -3.98 2.78
C VAL A 174 1.62 -4.05 1.58
N ALA A 175 0.51 -3.31 1.61
CA ALA A 175 -0.44 -3.25 0.49
C ALA A 175 0.16 -2.58 -0.75
N GLU A 176 0.92 -1.49 -0.57
CA GLU A 176 1.58 -0.78 -1.66
C GLU A 176 2.66 -1.64 -2.35
N ALA A 177 3.50 -2.30 -1.54
CA ALA A 177 4.55 -3.19 -2.06
C ALA A 177 3.94 -4.39 -2.81
N GLY A 178 2.89 -5.00 -2.27
CA GLY A 178 2.17 -6.09 -2.93
C GLY A 178 1.55 -5.69 -4.26
N ALA A 179 0.85 -4.55 -4.29
CA ALA A 179 0.23 -4.03 -5.51
C ALA A 179 1.25 -3.66 -6.59
N THR A 180 2.41 -3.14 -6.20
CA THR A 180 3.50 -2.81 -7.13
C THR A 180 4.09 -4.07 -7.75
N GLN A 181 4.52 -5.03 -6.92
CA GLN A 181 5.14 -6.27 -7.41
C GLN A 181 4.19 -7.09 -8.28
N ALA A 182 2.92 -7.16 -7.91
CA ALA A 182 1.92 -7.85 -8.71
C ALA A 182 1.72 -7.14 -10.07
N GLY A 183 1.75 -5.81 -10.07
CA GLY A 183 1.64 -5.02 -11.30
C GLY A 183 2.82 -5.23 -12.24
N ASP A 184 4.05 -5.18 -11.72
CA ASP A 184 5.26 -5.44 -12.50
C ASP A 184 5.20 -6.84 -13.12
N LEU A 185 4.82 -7.85 -12.34
CA LEU A 185 4.70 -9.24 -12.82
C LEU A 185 3.62 -9.38 -13.91
N MET A 186 2.51 -8.63 -13.81
CA MET A 186 1.47 -8.64 -14.84
C MET A 186 1.93 -7.96 -16.13
N GLN A 187 2.76 -6.92 -16.04
CA GLN A 187 3.37 -6.30 -17.21
C GLN A 187 4.40 -7.22 -17.86
N ASP A 188 5.20 -7.92 -17.07
CA ASP A 188 6.15 -8.93 -17.56
C ASP A 188 5.44 -10.06 -18.32
N LEU A 189 4.32 -10.56 -17.79
CA LEU A 189 3.48 -11.56 -18.48
C LEU A 189 2.91 -11.03 -19.80
N LYS A 190 2.42 -9.78 -19.81
CA LYS A 190 1.91 -9.13 -21.03
C LYS A 190 3.01 -8.96 -22.08
N ALA A 191 4.22 -8.59 -21.65
CA ALA A 191 5.38 -8.48 -22.52
C ALA A 191 5.81 -9.85 -23.07
N GLY A 192 5.84 -10.88 -22.22
CA GLY A 192 6.18 -12.26 -22.59
C GLY A 192 5.18 -12.90 -23.56
N TYR A 193 3.90 -12.56 -23.46
CA TYR A 193 2.87 -13.01 -24.41
C TYR A 193 2.96 -12.32 -25.78
N LEU A 194 3.49 -11.09 -25.83
CA LEU A 194 3.60 -10.30 -27.07
C LEU A 194 4.87 -10.60 -27.89
N LEU A 195 5.79 -11.41 -27.35
CA LEU A 195 7.05 -11.83 -28.00
C LEU A 195 6.95 -13.27 -28.50
#